data_AF-A0A239JNX3-F1
#
_entry.id   AF-A0A239JNX3-F1
#
_cell.length_a   1.000
_cell.length_b   1.000
_cell.length_c   1.000
_cell.angle_alpha   90.00
_cell.angle_beta   90.00
_cell.angle_gamma   90.00
#
_symmetry.space_group_name_H-M   'P 1'
#
loop_
_entity.id
_entity.type
_entity.pdbx_description
1 polymer ?
#
loop_
_entity_poly.entity_id
_entity_poly.type
_entity_poly.pdbx_seq_one_letter_code
_entity_poly.pdbx_strand_id
1 'polypeptide(L)'
;MPEPELNEQDYLRQIELLARDVVAAAQKEGWQTYGTDPADATAMQRSVNELARLLRHRHFEGDGCVEPDRRTLPLGGAALFEPGETQSRQDSYRVGCARLGVDPRAEGWALWHTWDDQQRAHTMVTTALETTRGLLDNWAQGHDVHPSQPRRSQIRAVVRGWVGPITLSPGHAGTQGLGGR
;
A
#
# COMPACT_ATOMS: atom_id res chain seq x y z
N MET A 1 37.94 5.92 2.80
CA MET A 1 37.22 6.78 3.77
C MET A 1 36.49 5.86 4.72
N PRO A 2 36.51 6.08 6.04
CA PRO A 2 35.67 5.28 6.95
C PRO A 2 34.20 5.53 6.61
N GLU A 3 33.39 4.47 6.60
CA GLU A 3 31.95 4.60 6.44
C GLU A 3 31.38 5.45 7.59
N PRO A 4 30.41 6.34 7.32
CA PRO A 4 29.79 7.14 8.37
C PRO A 4 29.14 6.21 9.41
N GLU A 5 29.42 6.46 10.69
CA GLU A 5 28.73 5.75 11.78
C GLU A 5 27.22 6.02 11.68
N LEU A 6 26.47 4.97 11.38
CA LEU A 6 25.02 5.00 11.32
C LEU A 6 24.48 5.08 12.75
N ASN A 7 23.46 5.89 12.99
CA ASN A 7 22.74 5.85 14.27
C ASN A 7 21.76 4.67 14.29
N GLU A 8 21.18 4.37 15.45
CA GLU A 8 20.23 3.24 15.59
C GLU A 8 19.04 3.32 14.62
N GLN A 9 18.52 4.52 14.32
CA GLN A 9 17.40 4.69 13.38
C GLN A 9 17.82 4.39 11.94
N ASP A 10 19.06 4.72 11.57
CA ASP A 10 19.60 4.41 10.25
C ASP A 10 19.76 2.90 10.07
N TYR A 11 20.23 2.19 11.11
CA TYR A 11 20.29 0.72 11.09
C TYR A 11 18.89 0.08 10.99
N LEU A 12 17.91 0.58 11.75
CA LEU A 12 16.53 0.10 11.66
C LEU A 12 15.95 0.32 10.26
N ARG A 13 16.21 1.47 9.65
CA ARG A 13 15.81 1.76 8.27
C ARG A 13 16.52 0.86 7.26
N GLN A 14 17.80 0.58 7.47
CA GLN A 14 18.55 -0.35 6.62
C GLN A 14 17.98 -1.77 6.70
N ILE A 15 17.62 -2.25 7.89
CA ILE A 15 16.98 -3.56 8.08
C ILE A 15 15.63 -3.62 7.37
N GLU A 16 14.81 -2.56 7.48
CA GLU A 16 13.53 -2.45 6.78
C GLU A 16 13.71 -2.52 5.25
N LEU A 17 14.67 -1.77 4.70
CA LEU A 17 14.97 -1.77 3.27
C LEU A 17 15.44 -3.14 2.79
N LEU A 18 16.35 -3.79 3.51
CA LEU A 18 16.83 -5.14 3.17
C LEU A 18 15.70 -6.18 3.23
N ALA A 19 14.80 -6.08 4.22
CA ALA A 19 13.64 -6.95 4.30
C ALA A 19 12.69 -6.76 3.10
N ARG A 20 12.48 -5.51 2.67
CA ARG A 20 11.69 -5.19 1.47
C ARG A 20 12.35 -5.71 0.20
N ASP A 21 13.67 -5.60 0.09
CA ASP A 21 14.41 -6.08 -1.08
C ASP A 21 14.31 -7.61 -1.24
N VAL A 22 14.38 -8.36 -0.13
CA VAL A 22 14.15 -9.81 -0.13
C VAL A 22 12.75 -10.15 -0.65
N VAL A 23 11.73 -9.44 -0.16
CA VAL A 23 10.33 -9.62 -0.56
C VAL A 23 10.11 -9.24 -2.04
N ALA A 24 10.70 -8.14 -2.50
CA ALA A 24 10.58 -7.65 -3.87
C ALA A 24 11.33 -8.54 -4.87
N ALA A 25 12.50 -9.07 -4.49
CA ALA A 25 13.24 -10.03 -5.30
C ALA A 25 12.43 -11.31 -5.51
N ALA A 26 11.83 -11.86 -4.44
CA ALA A 26 10.96 -13.03 -4.55
C ALA A 26 9.75 -12.78 -5.46
N GLN A 27 9.19 -11.57 -5.44
CA GLN A 27 8.06 -11.18 -6.28
C GLN A 27 8.44 -11.02 -7.76
N LYS A 28 9.59 -10.40 -8.06
CA LYS A 28 10.07 -10.17 -9.44
C LYS A 28 10.34 -11.46 -10.20
N GLU A 29 10.79 -12.49 -9.51
CA GLU A 29 11.05 -13.81 -10.10
C GLU A 29 9.76 -14.63 -10.35
N GLY A 30 8.60 -14.11 -9.95
CA GLY A 30 7.30 -14.77 -10.13
C GLY A 30 7.08 -15.97 -9.21
N TRP A 31 7.97 -16.18 -8.22
CA TRP A 31 7.91 -17.30 -7.29
C TRP A 31 6.92 -17.06 -6.15
N GLN A 32 6.63 -15.80 -5.86
CA GLN A 32 5.88 -15.42 -4.67
C GLN A 32 4.38 -15.68 -4.87
N THR A 33 3.83 -16.59 -4.07
CA THR A 33 2.39 -16.82 -3.95
C THR A 33 1.93 -16.39 -2.56
N TYR A 34 0.72 -15.83 -2.46
CA TYR A 34 0.07 -15.54 -1.18
C TYR A 34 -0.41 -16.81 -0.43
N GLY A 35 -0.22 -17.99 -1.02
CA GLY A 35 -0.62 -19.29 -0.50
C GLY A 35 0.52 -20.31 -0.56
N THR A 36 0.18 -21.56 -0.84
CA THR A 36 1.13 -22.66 -0.92
C THR A 36 2.12 -22.47 -2.07
N ASP A 37 3.36 -22.90 -1.88
CA ASP A 37 4.36 -22.89 -2.96
C ASP A 37 3.95 -23.84 -4.10
N PRO A 38 4.28 -23.51 -5.37
CA PRO A 38 4.12 -24.42 -6.50
C PRO A 38 4.80 -25.77 -6.26
N ALA A 39 4.22 -26.85 -6.78
CA ALA A 39 4.74 -28.21 -6.55
C ALA A 39 6.17 -28.41 -7.07
N ASP A 40 6.54 -27.69 -8.13
CA ASP A 40 7.83 -27.69 -8.81
C ASP A 40 8.85 -26.69 -8.22
N ALA A 41 8.47 -25.90 -7.20
CA ALA A 41 9.39 -24.96 -6.57
C ALA A 41 10.56 -25.70 -5.89
N THR A 42 11.78 -25.24 -6.15
CA THR A 42 13.01 -25.74 -5.52
C THR A 42 13.05 -25.43 -4.02
N ALA A 43 13.89 -26.14 -3.27
CA ALA A 43 14.05 -25.92 -1.82
C ALA A 43 14.49 -24.48 -1.48
N MET A 44 15.36 -23.89 -2.31
CA MET A 44 15.79 -22.50 -2.14
C MET A 44 14.63 -21.51 -2.36
N GLN A 45 13.83 -21.72 -3.41
CA GLN A 45 12.66 -20.86 -3.70
C GLN A 45 11.62 -20.92 -2.57
N ARG A 46 11.33 -22.11 -2.05
CA ARG A 46 10.43 -22.30 -0.90
C ARG A 46 10.94 -21.56 0.34
N SER A 47 12.24 -21.64 0.61
CA SER A 47 12.86 -20.95 1.75
C SER A 47 12.78 -19.43 1.62
N VAL A 48 13.01 -18.89 0.42
CA VAL A 48 12.87 -17.46 0.12
C VAL A 48 11.42 -17.00 0.24
N ASN A 49 10.47 -17.78 -0.28
CA ASN A 49 9.05 -17.49 -0.17
C ASN A 49 8.56 -17.54 1.28
N GLU A 50 9.00 -18.52 2.06
CA GLU A 50 8.70 -18.61 3.50
C GLU A 50 9.26 -17.41 4.26
N LEU A 51 10.52 -17.03 4.00
CA LEU A 51 11.11 -15.82 4.58
C LEU A 51 10.34 -14.55 4.19
N ALA A 52 10.00 -14.39 2.90
CA ALA A 52 9.23 -13.24 2.43
C ALA A 52 7.82 -13.19 3.07
N ARG A 53 7.15 -14.34 3.21
CA ARG A 53 5.88 -14.47 3.93
C ARG A 53 6.05 -14.09 5.39
N LEU A 54 7.07 -14.59 6.08
CA LEU A 54 7.35 -14.22 7.47
C LEU A 54 7.63 -12.73 7.61
N LEU A 55 8.44 -12.13 6.73
CA LEU A 55 8.70 -10.69 6.75
C LEU A 55 7.44 -9.85 6.46
N ARG A 56 6.52 -10.34 5.62
CA ARG A 56 5.24 -9.68 5.31
C ARG A 56 4.13 -9.89 6.34
N HIS A 57 4.06 -11.08 6.95
CA HIS A 57 2.97 -11.52 7.83
C HIS A 57 3.34 -11.53 9.30
N ARG A 58 4.58 -11.20 9.66
CA ARG A 58 4.97 -11.04 11.06
C ARG A 58 4.43 -9.72 11.55
N HIS A 59 3.19 -9.81 12.02
CA HIS A 59 2.49 -8.73 12.66
C HIS A 59 2.76 -8.75 14.16
N PHE A 60 2.97 -7.58 14.76
CA PHE A 60 3.23 -7.41 16.19
C PHE A 60 2.18 -6.52 16.82
N GLU A 61 1.94 -6.66 18.11
CA GLU A 61 1.01 -5.78 18.83
C GLU A 61 1.50 -4.33 18.68
N GLY A 62 0.62 -3.46 18.18
CA GLY A 62 1.03 -2.11 17.82
C GLY A 62 1.62 -1.99 16.43
N ASP A 63 1.43 -2.95 15.51
CA ASP A 63 1.63 -2.84 14.05
C ASP A 63 0.31 -2.59 13.25
N GLY A 64 -0.85 -2.85 13.88
CA GLY A 64 -2.18 -2.54 13.37
C GLY A 64 -2.82 -3.62 12.53
N CYS A 65 -2.21 -4.80 12.47
CA CYS A 65 -2.73 -5.94 11.71
C CYS A 65 -3.26 -7.05 12.64
N VAL A 66 -2.80 -7.10 13.89
CA VAL A 66 -3.27 -8.07 14.92
C VAL A 66 -4.24 -7.47 15.94
N GLU A 67 -4.65 -6.21 15.76
CA GLU A 67 -5.56 -5.53 16.70
C GLU A 67 -7.01 -6.00 16.48
N PRO A 68 -7.64 -6.67 17.45
CA PRO A 68 -8.93 -7.35 17.27
C PRO A 68 -10.11 -6.41 16.95
N ASP A 69 -9.99 -5.12 17.29
CA ASP A 69 -11.06 -4.12 17.15
C ASP A 69 -10.92 -3.21 15.92
N ARG A 70 -10.00 -3.52 14.99
CA ARG A 70 -9.81 -2.70 13.79
C ARG A 70 -10.92 -2.92 12.79
N ARG A 71 -11.86 -1.97 12.78
CA ARG A 71 -12.98 -1.93 11.85
C ARG A 71 -12.46 -1.91 10.41
N THR A 72 -13.06 -2.73 9.56
CA THR A 72 -12.94 -2.63 8.11
C THR A 72 -13.46 -1.27 7.66
N LEU A 73 -12.72 -0.60 6.77
CA LEU A 73 -13.07 0.69 6.21
C LEU A 73 -13.56 0.51 4.78
N PRO A 74 -14.87 0.67 4.50
CA PRO A 74 -15.38 0.64 3.14
C PRO A 74 -14.76 1.76 2.31
N LEU A 75 -14.25 1.39 1.14
CA LEU A 75 -13.66 2.32 0.18
C LEU A 75 -14.50 2.36 -1.09
N GLY A 76 -14.78 3.56 -1.59
CA GLY A 76 -15.34 3.76 -2.93
C GLY A 76 -14.28 3.61 -4.02
N GLY A 77 -13.01 3.79 -3.67
CA GLY A 77 -11.88 3.54 -4.54
C GLY A 77 -10.55 3.89 -3.90
N ALA A 78 -9.47 3.61 -4.62
CA ALA A 78 -8.11 3.79 -4.16
C ALA A 78 -7.16 4.08 -5.32
N ALA A 79 -6.02 4.69 -5.00
CA ALA A 79 -4.93 4.91 -5.96
C ALA A 79 -3.57 4.90 -5.26
N LEU A 80 -2.54 4.51 -6.00
CA LEU A 80 -1.14 4.78 -5.66
C LEU A 80 -0.72 6.08 -6.36
N PHE A 81 -0.21 7.03 -5.58
CA PHE A 81 0.28 8.30 -6.04
C PHE A 81 1.80 8.37 -5.82
N GLU A 82 2.54 7.92 -6.83
CA GLU A 82 3.98 7.70 -6.78
C GLU A 82 4.73 8.72 -7.65
N PRO A 83 6.00 9.06 -7.31
CA PRO A 83 6.83 9.86 -8.19
C PRO A 83 7.09 9.10 -9.50
N GLY A 84 6.95 9.79 -10.64
CA GLY A 84 7.33 9.19 -11.91
C GLY A 84 8.82 9.32 -12.21
N GLU A 85 9.30 8.53 -13.18
CA GLU A 85 10.72 8.46 -13.52
C GLU A 85 11.24 9.70 -14.27
N THR A 86 10.36 10.39 -15.01
CA THR A 86 10.72 11.58 -15.79
C THR A 86 10.57 12.85 -14.97
N GLN A 87 11.37 13.87 -15.26
CA GLN A 87 11.30 15.17 -14.56
C GLN A 87 9.88 15.76 -14.56
N SER A 88 9.18 15.73 -15.70
CA SER A 88 7.80 16.21 -15.82
C SER A 88 6.83 15.46 -14.89
N ARG A 89 6.99 14.14 -14.72
CA ARG A 89 6.17 13.36 -13.78
C ARG A 89 6.55 13.64 -12.33
N GLN A 90 7.82 13.85 -12.02
CA GLN A 90 8.25 14.26 -10.68
C GLN A 90 7.69 15.64 -10.31
N ASP A 91 7.71 16.60 -11.23
CA ASP A 91 7.13 17.93 -11.01
C ASP A 91 5.62 17.84 -10.81
N SER A 92 4.92 17.04 -11.62
CA SER A 92 3.49 16.76 -11.44
C SER A 92 3.20 16.11 -10.09
N TYR A 93 4.04 15.17 -9.65
CA TYR A 93 3.95 14.55 -8.33
C TYR A 93 4.12 15.56 -7.19
N ARG A 94 5.13 16.45 -7.27
CA ARG A 94 5.36 17.52 -6.28
C ARG A 94 4.18 18.48 -6.20
N VAL A 95 3.64 18.91 -7.34
CA VAL A 95 2.45 19.77 -7.40
C VAL A 95 1.23 19.07 -6.82
N GLY A 96 1.04 17.78 -7.11
CA GLY A 96 -0.06 17.00 -6.53
C GLY A 96 0.08 16.83 -5.02
N CYS A 97 1.29 16.57 -4.50
CA CYS A 97 1.56 16.52 -3.06
C CYS A 97 1.19 17.84 -2.37
N ALA A 98 1.59 18.97 -2.97
CA ALA A 98 1.24 20.29 -2.44
C ALA A 98 -0.28 20.52 -2.40
N ARG A 99 -1.03 20.08 -3.42
CA ARG A 99 -2.51 20.15 -3.44
C ARG A 99 -3.16 19.25 -2.38
N LEU A 100 -2.54 18.11 -2.11
CA LEU A 100 -2.96 17.18 -1.06
C LEU A 100 -2.55 17.64 0.36
N GLY A 101 -1.75 18.71 0.47
CA GLY A 101 -1.23 19.21 1.74
C GLY A 101 -0.23 18.27 2.40
N VAL A 102 0.53 17.51 1.59
CA VAL A 102 1.54 16.56 2.07
C VAL A 102 2.91 16.85 1.46
N ASP A 103 3.95 16.49 2.20
CA ASP A 103 5.32 16.56 1.71
C ASP A 103 5.57 15.45 0.66
N PRO A 104 6.31 15.71 -0.43
CA PRO A 104 6.71 14.66 -1.36
C PRO A 104 7.56 13.59 -0.69
N ARG A 105 7.35 12.32 -1.06
CA ARG A 105 8.11 11.18 -0.58
C ARG A 105 8.62 10.34 -1.74
N ALA A 106 9.74 9.67 -1.55
CA ALA A 106 10.33 8.83 -2.58
C ALA A 106 9.45 7.60 -2.87
N GLU A 107 8.77 7.07 -1.84
CA GLU A 107 7.90 5.90 -1.95
C GLU A 107 6.48 6.26 -2.43
N GLY A 108 6.11 7.54 -2.46
CA GLY A 108 4.76 7.96 -2.80
C GLY A 108 3.76 7.92 -1.64
N TRP A 109 2.47 8.00 -2.02
CA TRP A 109 1.33 8.04 -1.13
C TRP A 109 0.22 7.10 -1.61
N ALA A 110 -0.49 6.48 -0.67
CA ALA A 110 -1.73 5.78 -0.94
C ALA A 110 -2.92 6.74 -0.74
N LEU A 111 -3.83 6.77 -1.70
CA LEU A 111 -5.04 7.60 -1.65
C LEU A 111 -6.25 6.71 -1.51
N TRP A 112 -7.02 6.86 -0.44
CA TRP A 112 -8.23 6.08 -0.16
C TRP A 112 -9.46 6.98 -0.20
N HIS A 113 -10.39 6.69 -1.11
CA HIS A 113 -11.66 7.38 -1.20
C HIS A 113 -12.70 6.72 -0.29
N THR A 114 -13.24 7.47 0.66
CA THR A 114 -14.21 6.99 1.63
C THR A 114 -15.13 8.13 2.10
N TRP A 115 -15.97 7.88 3.10
CA TRP A 115 -16.97 8.82 3.60
C TRP A 115 -16.80 9.04 5.10
N ASP A 116 -17.15 10.24 5.57
CA ASP A 116 -17.23 10.52 7.00
C ASP A 116 -18.56 10.03 7.60
N ASP A 117 -18.74 10.21 8.91
CA ASP A 117 -19.97 9.81 9.62
C ASP A 117 -21.23 10.51 9.08
N GLN A 118 -21.07 11.63 8.36
CA GLN A 118 -22.15 12.37 7.70
C GLN A 118 -22.32 11.98 6.22
N GLN A 119 -21.72 10.86 5.78
CA GLN A 119 -21.74 10.37 4.40
C GLN A 119 -21.11 11.34 3.39
N ARG A 120 -20.21 12.23 3.82
CA ARG A 120 -19.52 13.14 2.91
C ARG A 120 -18.22 12.52 2.43
N ALA A 121 -18.07 12.48 1.10
CA ALA A 121 -16.93 11.88 0.45
C ALA A 121 -15.63 12.66 0.70
N HIS A 122 -14.57 11.95 1.02
CA HIS A 122 -13.24 12.48 1.25
C HIS A 122 -12.14 11.50 0.82
N THR A 123 -10.92 12.01 0.67
CA THR A 123 -9.72 11.24 0.36
C THR A 123 -8.81 11.24 1.56
N MET A 124 -8.49 10.07 2.07
CA MET A 124 -7.44 9.87 3.05
C MET A 124 -6.11 9.66 2.34
N VAL A 125 -5.10 10.46 2.68
CA VAL A 125 -3.73 10.32 2.17
C VAL A 125 -2.93 9.55 3.22
N THR A 126 -2.47 8.35 2.86
CA THR A 126 -1.86 7.41 3.81
C THR A 126 -0.52 6.87 3.34
N THR A 127 0.27 6.34 4.29
CA THR A 127 1.51 5.62 4.01
C THR A 127 1.30 4.13 3.71
N ALA A 128 0.04 3.65 3.64
CA ALA A 128 -0.30 2.24 3.51
C ALA A 128 -0.17 1.71 2.06
N LEU A 129 1.01 1.90 1.46
CA LEU A 129 1.29 1.59 0.05
C LEU A 129 1.09 0.09 -0.26
N GLU A 130 1.69 -0.79 0.53
CA GLU A 130 1.60 -2.24 0.31
C GLU A 130 0.16 -2.75 0.46
N THR A 131 -0.56 -2.29 1.49
CA THR A 131 -1.99 -2.60 1.67
C THR A 131 -2.80 -2.15 0.46
N THR A 132 -2.51 -0.97 -0.08
CA THR A 132 -3.21 -0.43 -1.25
C THR A 132 -2.88 -1.22 -2.51
N ARG A 133 -1.63 -1.64 -2.69
CA ARG A 133 -1.20 -2.46 -3.83
C ARG A 133 -1.94 -3.81 -3.84
N GLY A 134 -1.93 -4.51 -2.70
CA GLY A 134 -2.68 -5.77 -2.56
C GLY A 134 -4.20 -5.59 -2.73
N LEU A 135 -4.76 -4.47 -2.24
CA LEU A 135 -6.16 -4.12 -2.45
C LEU A 135 -6.49 -3.95 -3.94
N LEU A 136 -5.67 -3.20 -4.67
CA LEU A 136 -5.84 -2.96 -6.11
C LEU A 136 -5.72 -4.25 -6.92
N ASP A 137 -4.79 -5.13 -6.56
CA ASP A 137 -4.65 -6.46 -7.20
C ASP A 137 -5.90 -7.32 -7.01
N ASN A 138 -6.51 -7.29 -5.83
CA ASN A 138 -7.77 -8.00 -5.55
C ASN A 138 -8.95 -7.41 -6.34
N TRP A 139 -9.05 -6.08 -6.38
CA TRP A 139 -10.11 -5.40 -7.14
C TRP A 139 -10.00 -5.65 -8.65
N ALA A 140 -8.78 -5.72 -9.18
CA ALA A 140 -8.56 -6.08 -10.59
C ALA A 140 -9.07 -7.50 -10.93
N GLN A 141 -9.15 -8.39 -9.94
CA GLN A 141 -9.72 -9.74 -10.05
C GLN A 141 -11.23 -9.79 -9.73
N GLY A 142 -11.85 -8.64 -9.44
CA GLY A 142 -13.27 -8.54 -9.08
C GLY A 142 -13.59 -8.92 -7.63
N HIS A 143 -12.58 -9.13 -6.78
CA HIS A 143 -12.79 -9.43 -5.36
C HIS A 143 -13.08 -8.14 -4.58
N ASP A 144 -14.31 -8.00 -4.08
CA ASP A 144 -14.75 -6.80 -3.33
C ASP A 144 -14.27 -6.85 -1.87
N VAL A 145 -12.96 -6.67 -1.69
CA VAL A 145 -12.31 -6.63 -0.37
C VAL A 145 -12.04 -5.18 0.05
N HIS A 146 -12.00 -4.94 1.36
CA HIS A 146 -11.73 -3.61 1.93
C HIS A 146 -10.67 -3.70 3.03
N PRO A 147 -9.80 -2.69 3.15
CA PRO A 147 -8.76 -2.70 4.17
C PRO A 147 -9.33 -2.39 5.56
N SER A 148 -8.61 -2.78 6.61
CA SER A 148 -8.83 -2.24 7.94
C SER A 148 -8.55 -0.74 7.98
N GLN A 149 -9.20 -0.03 8.90
CA GLN A 149 -8.98 1.40 9.10
C GLN A 149 -7.49 1.69 9.31
N PRO A 150 -6.90 2.68 8.59
CA PRO A 150 -5.49 2.96 8.73
C PRO A 150 -5.22 3.59 10.10
N ARG A 151 -4.01 3.39 10.60
CA ARG A 151 -3.58 4.02 11.86
C ARG A 151 -3.61 5.54 11.70
N ARG A 152 -3.83 6.25 12.81
CA ARG A 152 -3.61 7.70 12.84
C ARG A 152 -2.20 8.09 12.38
N SER A 153 -1.17 7.30 12.75
CA SER A 153 0.21 7.53 12.33
C SER A 153 0.44 7.31 10.82
N GLN A 154 -0.41 6.53 10.17
CA GLN A 154 -0.34 6.28 8.73
C GLN A 154 -1.10 7.34 7.92
N ILE A 155 -2.02 8.09 8.54
CA ILE A 155 -2.80 9.15 7.88
C ILE A 155 -2.01 10.45 7.96
N ARG A 156 -1.64 11.00 6.80
CA ARG A 156 -0.94 12.28 6.73
C ARG A 156 -1.89 13.46 6.50
N ALA A 157 -2.93 13.24 5.69
CA ALA A 157 -3.93 14.26 5.39
C ALA A 157 -5.29 13.64 5.10
N VAL A 158 -6.34 14.45 5.27
CA VAL A 158 -7.70 14.15 4.84
C VAL A 158 -8.18 15.33 4.01
N VAL A 159 -8.49 15.08 2.74
CA VAL A 159 -8.87 16.10 1.76
C VAL A 159 -10.32 15.88 1.37
N ARG A 160 -11.11 16.95 1.26
CA ARG A 160 -12.52 16.84 0.83
C ARG A 160 -12.62 16.41 -0.63
N GLY A 161 -13.55 15.52 -0.94
CA GLY A 161 -13.75 14.99 -2.29
C GLY A 161 -12.65 14.03 -2.73
N TRP A 162 -12.53 13.82 -4.05
CA TRP A 162 -11.51 12.97 -4.66
C TRP A 162 -10.51 13.79 -5.49
N VAL A 163 -9.24 13.37 -5.45
CA VAL A 163 -8.14 14.04 -6.17
C VAL A 163 -7.33 13.00 -6.96
N GLY A 164 -7.56 12.90 -8.28
CA GLY A 164 -6.72 12.13 -9.21
C GLY A 164 -7.45 11.06 -10.05
N PRO A 165 -6.72 10.20 -10.77
CA PRO A 165 -7.28 8.96 -11.33
C PRO A 165 -7.51 7.92 -10.22
N ILE A 166 -8.67 7.27 -10.21
CA ILE A 166 -9.07 6.30 -9.18
C ILE A 166 -9.35 4.92 -9.79
N THR A 167 -8.96 3.88 -9.07
CA THR A 167 -9.55 2.55 -9.26
C THR A 167 -10.71 2.41 -8.29
N LEU A 168 -11.92 2.24 -8.82
CA LEU A 168 -13.11 2.05 -8.00
C LEU A 168 -13.12 0.65 -7.39
N SER A 169 -13.70 0.52 -6.19
CA SER A 169 -14.00 -0.82 -5.67
C SER A 169 -15.06 -1.50 -6.55
N PRO A 170 -15.04 -2.84 -6.69
CA PRO A 170 -16.04 -3.57 -7.47
C PRO A 170 -17.48 -3.24 -7.03
N GLY A 171 -17.74 -3.19 -5.73
CA GLY A 171 -19.05 -2.81 -5.19
C GLY A 171 -19.46 -1.40 -5.61
N HIS A 172 -18.54 -0.43 -5.49
CA HIS A 172 -18.85 0.95 -5.87
C HIS A 172 -19.00 1.14 -7.38
N ALA A 173 -18.16 0.48 -8.19
CA ALA A 173 -18.30 0.46 -9.64
C ALA A 173 -19.66 -0.11 -10.08
N GLY A 174 -20.13 -1.17 -9.41
CA GLY A 174 -21.47 -1.73 -9.60
C GLY A 174 -22.57 -0.72 -9.32
N THR A 175 -22.50 0.00 -8.18
CA THR A 175 -23.50 1.03 -7.84
C THR A 175 -23.52 2.22 -8.79
N GLN A 176 -22.39 2.54 -9.44
CA GLN A 176 -22.30 3.61 -10.43
C GLN A 176 -22.62 3.15 -11.87
N GLY A 177 -22.98 1.88 -12.07
CA GLY A 177 -23.25 1.34 -13.41
C GLY A 177 -22.01 1.21 -14.30
N LEU A 178 -20.81 1.19 -13.70
CA LEU A 178 -19.51 1.07 -14.36
C LEU A 178 -18.91 -0.35 -14.25
N GLY A 179 -19.62 -1.28 -13.61
CA GLY A 179 -19.23 -2.69 -13.55
C GLY A 179 -19.33 -3.36 -14.93
N GLY A 180 -18.21 -3.92 -15.40
CA GLY A 180 -18.18 -4.75 -16.61
C GLY A 180 -19.12 -5.96 -16.48
N ARG A 181 -19.85 -6.25 -17.54
CA ARG A 181 -20.61 -7.49 -17.71
C ARG A 181 -19.69 -8.68 -17.98
#